data_AF-A0A849KIM5-F1
#
_entry.id   AF-A0A849KIM5-F1
#
_cell.length_a   1.000
_cell.length_b   1.000
_cell.length_c   1.000
_cell.angle_alpha   90.00
_cell.angle_beta   90.00
_cell.angle_gamma   90.00
#
_symmetry.space_group_name_H-M   'P 1'
#
loop_
_entity.id
_entity.type
_entity.pdbx_description
1 polymer ?
#
loop_
_entity_poly.entity_id
_entity_poly.type
_entity_poly.pdbx_seq_one_letter_code
_entity_poly.pdbx_strand_id
1 'polypeptide(L)'
;MSNARPWAAASIALACLAATQARADAVTDWNTTAGELLVQSRMGTPPAVRVMAIVQTAVHEAVAAAQLLQPGQGAAADAAVAAASRASLARLLPQQEAALATAYRAALAKLGEGPATAAGIAAGEQAAARVLAWRADDGATGADRYRPHAQPGAYVPTAAVAAPQWPQRKPWLMASGAQFRPAPPPELGSAQWARDYNEVKALGAKASTQRTAQQTEVARFWEYSLPPIYHAVVRSVALAPGRSVAQNARLFAAASQAMDDALIAVMDAKYHYGFWRPVTAIRNGDRDGNPATELDAGWLPLIDNPGHPEYPSAHSILAAAVGELLKAEVGGGRMPELATSSPTANGATRRWASVEAFMQEVADARVWEGIHYRTSTEVGLVMGRQIGALAAARVAQSPVNAAVPQALAPQGEQALVERIVARGVQVYECRADAASPGVVRWVFVAPQAQLFDAAGAPVGSHYGGPHWEAADGSRIVGALKARADAPQADAIPWLLLSARSVGAEGRFARVSSVQRVNTSGGAAPARPCQAAGETEKVPYTADYLLYGPAKNTMMQVRAPG
;
A
#
# COMPACT_ATOMS: atom_id res chain seq x y z
N MET A 1 77.65 -24.71 30.07
CA MET A 1 77.67 -24.85 28.60
C MET A 1 76.24 -24.92 28.09
N SER A 2 75.91 -24.07 27.11
CA SER A 2 74.77 -24.14 26.16
C SER A 2 73.34 -24.00 26.74
N ASN A 3 72.76 -22.80 26.73
CA ASN A 3 71.97 -22.15 25.65
C ASN A 3 70.52 -22.63 25.55
N ALA A 4 69.58 -21.80 26.04
CA ALA A 4 68.22 -21.73 25.50
C ALA A 4 67.79 -20.25 25.49
N ARG A 5 67.58 -19.72 24.29
CA ARG A 5 67.02 -18.37 24.03
C ARG A 5 65.48 -18.44 24.12
N PRO A 6 64.79 -17.42 24.64
CA PRO A 6 63.35 -17.25 24.46
C PRO A 6 63.06 -16.48 23.15
N TRP A 7 61.78 -16.23 22.88
CA TRP A 7 61.15 -15.28 21.93
C TRP A 7 60.42 -15.92 20.74
N ALA A 8 59.08 -15.96 20.83
CA ALA A 8 58.16 -15.24 19.93
C ALA A 8 56.71 -15.74 20.16
N ALA A 9 55.92 -15.01 20.95
CA ALA A 9 54.47 -15.18 20.96
C ALA A 9 53.88 -14.22 19.92
N ALA A 10 53.33 -14.78 18.84
CA ALA A 10 52.60 -14.01 17.83
C ALA A 10 51.20 -13.65 18.37
N SER A 11 50.92 -12.35 18.50
CA SER A 11 49.59 -11.84 18.79
C SER A 11 48.71 -11.95 17.55
N ILE A 12 47.74 -12.86 17.55
CA ILE A 12 46.64 -12.88 16.57
C ILE A 12 45.62 -11.84 17.03
N ALA A 13 45.52 -10.74 16.30
CA ALA A 13 44.44 -9.78 16.47
C ALA A 13 43.13 -10.41 15.97
N LEU A 14 42.24 -10.76 16.90
CA LEU A 14 40.86 -11.13 16.59
C LEU A 14 40.12 -9.86 16.13
N ALA A 15 40.00 -9.66 14.82
CA ALA A 15 39.02 -8.74 14.28
C ALA A 15 37.63 -9.33 14.53
N CYS A 16 36.95 -8.86 15.57
CA CYS A 16 35.52 -9.10 15.77
C CYS A 16 34.74 -8.45 14.63
N LEU A 17 34.56 -9.16 13.52
CA LEU A 17 33.48 -8.90 12.59
C LEU A 17 32.19 -9.12 13.38
N ALA A 18 31.60 -8.03 13.87
CA ALA A 18 30.23 -8.03 14.34
C ALA A 18 29.35 -8.45 13.14
N ALA A 19 29.04 -9.75 13.07
CA ALA A 19 28.01 -10.24 12.18
C ALA A 19 26.72 -9.52 12.59
N THR A 20 26.29 -8.56 11.76
CA THR A 20 24.97 -7.96 11.87
C THR A 20 23.97 -9.09 11.64
N GLN A 21 23.52 -9.73 12.72
CA GLN A 21 22.37 -10.63 12.66
C GLN A 21 21.25 -9.87 11.96
N ALA A 22 20.73 -10.43 10.87
CA ALA A 22 19.51 -9.96 10.25
C ALA A 22 18.39 -10.06 11.30
N ARG A 23 18.14 -8.95 12.00
CA ARG A 23 16.97 -8.80 12.85
C ARG A 23 15.80 -8.50 11.93
N ALA A 24 14.76 -9.33 12.00
CA ALA A 24 13.44 -8.94 11.49
C ALA A 24 13.07 -7.60 12.14
N ASP A 25 12.63 -6.64 11.33
CA ASP A 25 12.17 -5.36 11.85
C ASP A 25 10.69 -5.45 12.26
N ALA A 26 10.24 -4.48 13.05
CA ALA A 26 8.85 -4.45 13.53
C ALA A 26 7.81 -4.51 12.38
N VAL A 27 8.14 -4.02 11.18
CA VAL A 27 7.22 -4.07 10.03
C VAL A 27 7.05 -5.51 9.55
N THR A 28 8.14 -6.27 9.40
CA THR A 28 8.08 -7.68 8.99
C THR A 28 7.39 -8.56 10.03
N ASP A 29 7.59 -8.30 11.32
CA ASP A 29 6.91 -8.99 12.41
C ASP A 29 5.39 -8.75 12.36
N TRP A 30 4.97 -7.48 12.33
CA TRP A 30 3.54 -7.13 12.31
C TRP A 30 2.86 -7.48 10.99
N ASN A 31 3.58 -7.52 9.87
CA ASN A 31 3.08 -8.06 8.60
C ASN A 31 2.71 -9.55 8.74
N THR A 32 3.54 -10.33 9.44
CA THR A 32 3.28 -11.74 9.71
C THR A 32 2.09 -11.90 10.66
N THR A 33 2.08 -11.18 11.79
CA THR A 33 0.97 -11.19 12.75
C THR A 33 -0.37 -10.79 12.11
N ALA A 34 -0.40 -9.73 11.30
CA ALA A 34 -1.62 -9.32 10.60
C ALA A 34 -2.13 -10.42 9.64
N GLY A 35 -1.20 -11.10 8.95
CA GLY A 35 -1.52 -12.23 8.09
C GLY A 35 -2.14 -13.41 8.86
N GLU A 36 -1.60 -13.77 10.01
CA GLU A 36 -2.12 -14.84 10.86
C GLU A 36 -3.53 -14.52 11.38
N LEU A 37 -3.75 -13.29 11.85
CA LEU A 37 -5.07 -12.84 12.32
C LEU A 37 -6.11 -12.84 11.18
N LEU A 38 -5.69 -12.52 9.95
CA LEU A 38 -6.56 -12.62 8.77
C LEU A 38 -6.95 -14.06 8.46
N VAL A 39 -6.02 -15.01 8.54
CA VAL A 39 -6.34 -16.44 8.37
C VAL A 39 -7.36 -16.88 9.41
N GLN A 40 -7.16 -16.50 10.67
CA GLN A 40 -8.08 -16.84 11.76
C GLN A 40 -9.47 -16.22 11.58
N SER A 41 -9.56 -15.06 10.92
CA SER A 41 -10.84 -14.38 10.66
C SER A 41 -11.75 -15.09 9.66
N ARG A 42 -11.23 -16.09 8.92
CA ARG A 42 -11.94 -16.83 7.87
C ARG A 42 -12.55 -15.94 6.79
N MET A 43 -11.95 -14.77 6.58
CA MET A 43 -12.36 -13.82 5.57
C MET A 43 -12.00 -14.32 4.16
N GLY A 44 -12.84 -14.00 3.17
CA GLY A 44 -12.52 -14.25 1.76
C GLY A 44 -11.36 -13.37 1.26
N THR A 45 -10.74 -13.77 0.15
CA THR A 45 -9.52 -13.12 -0.36
C THR A 45 -9.65 -11.62 -0.62
N PRO A 46 -10.66 -11.11 -1.36
CA PRO A 46 -10.70 -9.67 -1.63
C PRO A 46 -10.83 -8.82 -0.36
N PRO A 47 -11.76 -9.10 0.57
CA PRO A 47 -11.78 -8.38 1.84
C PRO A 47 -10.49 -8.51 2.66
N ALA A 48 -9.84 -9.68 2.67
CA ALA A 48 -8.59 -9.88 3.42
C ALA A 48 -7.42 -9.05 2.85
N VAL A 49 -7.29 -8.98 1.51
CA VAL A 49 -6.29 -8.14 0.83
C VAL A 49 -6.54 -6.65 1.12
N ARG A 50 -7.80 -6.20 1.12
CA ARG A 50 -8.16 -4.84 1.54
C ARG A 50 -7.70 -4.52 2.96
N VAL A 51 -7.89 -5.44 3.90
CA VAL A 51 -7.43 -5.23 5.29
C VAL A 51 -5.91 -5.06 5.33
N MET A 52 -5.15 -5.89 4.61
CA MET A 52 -3.69 -5.70 4.53
C MET A 52 -3.31 -4.37 3.89
N ALA A 53 -4.00 -3.91 2.85
CA ALA A 53 -3.74 -2.62 2.24
C ALA A 53 -3.92 -1.46 3.22
N ILE A 54 -4.98 -1.45 4.02
CA ILE A 54 -5.20 -0.44 5.06
C ILE A 54 -4.10 -0.52 6.13
N VAL A 55 -3.84 -1.71 6.66
CA VAL A 55 -2.86 -1.92 7.74
C VAL A 55 -1.46 -1.49 7.31
N GLN A 56 -0.99 -1.95 6.16
CA GLN A 56 0.37 -1.65 5.70
C GLN A 56 0.52 -0.18 5.27
N THR A 57 -0.54 0.45 4.74
CA THR A 57 -0.54 1.90 4.48
C THR A 57 -0.47 2.70 5.78
N ALA A 58 -1.23 2.32 6.81
CA ALA A 58 -1.17 2.96 8.12
C ALA A 58 0.21 2.80 8.76
N VAL A 59 0.83 1.63 8.65
CA VAL A 59 2.20 1.37 9.11
C VAL A 59 3.20 2.28 8.39
N HIS A 60 3.10 2.44 7.07
CA HIS A 60 3.98 3.35 6.33
C HIS A 60 3.85 4.80 6.79
N GLU A 61 2.62 5.32 6.93
CA GLU A 61 2.39 6.66 7.44
C GLU A 61 2.89 6.83 8.88
N ALA A 62 2.72 5.81 9.71
CA ALA A 62 3.13 5.80 11.11
C ALA A 62 4.65 5.87 11.26
N VAL A 63 5.39 5.05 10.52
CA VAL A 63 6.86 5.04 10.53
C VAL A 63 7.41 6.39 10.09
N ALA A 64 6.88 6.96 9.02
CA ALA A 64 7.31 8.27 8.55
C ALA A 64 7.04 9.37 9.59
N ALA A 65 5.86 9.37 10.20
CA ALA A 65 5.52 10.32 11.26
C ALA A 65 6.45 10.17 12.48
N ALA A 66 6.71 8.94 12.92
CA ALA A 66 7.59 8.67 14.06
C ALA A 66 9.02 9.13 13.79
N GLN A 67 9.55 8.90 12.58
CA GLN A 67 10.91 9.34 12.20
C GLN A 67 11.03 10.87 12.15
N LEU A 68 9.99 11.57 11.71
CA LEU A 68 9.96 13.03 11.72
C LEU A 68 9.91 13.61 13.14
N LEU A 69 9.10 12.99 14.02
CA LEU A 69 8.91 13.46 15.39
C LEU A 69 10.06 13.07 16.32
N GLN A 70 10.71 11.94 16.07
CA GLN A 70 11.77 11.35 16.90
C GLN A 70 12.92 10.82 16.02
N PRO A 71 13.72 11.70 15.38
CA PRO A 71 14.79 11.28 14.48
C PRO A 71 15.81 10.38 15.18
N GLY A 72 16.17 9.25 14.54
CA GLY A 72 17.16 8.29 15.06
C GLY A 72 16.66 7.40 16.21
N GLN A 73 15.43 7.58 16.70
CA GLN A 73 14.87 6.79 17.79
C GLN A 73 14.14 5.55 17.28
N GLY A 74 14.84 4.41 17.16
CA GLY A 74 14.25 3.15 16.67
C GLY A 74 13.01 2.69 17.45
N ALA A 75 13.00 2.87 18.78
CA ALA A 75 11.86 2.53 19.63
C ALA A 75 10.57 3.29 19.25
N ALA A 76 10.68 4.53 18.74
CA ALA A 76 9.52 5.29 18.28
C ALA A 76 8.93 4.67 17.00
N ALA A 77 9.77 4.24 16.06
CA ALA A 77 9.31 3.59 14.83
C ALA A 77 8.65 2.24 15.13
N ASP A 78 9.26 1.40 15.97
CA ASP A 78 8.71 0.09 16.32
C ASP A 78 7.37 0.20 17.07
N ALA A 79 7.26 1.16 18.00
CA ALA A 79 6.00 1.47 18.69
C ALA A 79 4.92 1.96 17.71
N ALA A 80 5.29 2.79 16.72
CA ALA A 80 4.37 3.30 15.71
C ALA A 80 3.83 2.19 14.80
N VAL A 81 4.68 1.24 14.39
CA VAL A 81 4.26 0.05 13.61
C VAL A 81 3.24 -0.77 14.41
N ALA A 82 3.55 -1.05 15.68
CA ALA A 82 2.69 -1.85 16.55
C ALA A 82 1.33 -1.18 16.78
N ALA A 83 1.33 0.12 17.09
CA ALA A 83 0.12 0.88 17.36
C ALA A 83 -0.75 1.05 16.10
N ALA A 84 -0.15 1.34 14.94
CA ALA A 84 -0.88 1.42 13.67
C ALA A 84 -1.55 0.09 13.29
N SER A 85 -0.81 -1.01 13.46
CA SER A 85 -1.32 -2.36 13.19
C SER A 85 -2.47 -2.69 14.13
N ARG A 86 -2.30 -2.47 15.44
CA ARG A 86 -3.34 -2.72 16.45
C ARG A 86 -4.59 -1.88 16.22
N ALA A 87 -4.45 -0.58 16.00
CA ALA A 87 -5.60 0.30 15.79
C ALA A 87 -6.37 -0.06 14.51
N SER A 88 -5.67 -0.36 13.42
CA SER A 88 -6.29 -0.77 12.15
C SER A 88 -7.00 -2.13 12.26
N LEU A 89 -6.30 -3.14 12.79
CA LEU A 89 -6.82 -4.50 12.90
C LEU A 89 -7.98 -4.59 13.90
N ALA A 90 -7.94 -3.87 15.03
CA ALA A 90 -9.04 -3.86 15.99
C ALA A 90 -10.35 -3.36 15.36
N ARG A 91 -10.26 -2.37 14.47
CA ARG A 91 -11.44 -1.82 13.77
C ARG A 91 -11.99 -2.78 12.72
N LEU A 92 -11.12 -3.48 12.01
CA LEU A 92 -11.46 -4.30 10.84
C LEU A 92 -11.74 -5.77 11.19
N LEU A 93 -11.13 -6.28 12.27
CA LEU A 93 -11.22 -7.66 12.74
C LEU A 93 -11.58 -7.68 14.25
N PRO A 94 -12.74 -7.13 14.67
CA PRO A 94 -13.10 -7.04 16.09
C PRO A 94 -13.16 -8.41 16.78
N GLN A 95 -13.45 -9.47 16.02
CA GLN A 95 -13.47 -10.85 16.53
C GLN A 95 -12.08 -11.35 16.98
N GLN A 96 -10.99 -10.70 16.55
CA GLN A 96 -9.61 -11.07 16.89
C GLN A 96 -8.99 -10.19 17.97
N GLU A 97 -9.79 -9.41 18.69
CA GLU A 97 -9.32 -8.43 19.68
C GLU A 97 -8.40 -9.06 20.75
N ALA A 98 -8.74 -10.24 21.28
CA ALA A 98 -7.96 -10.89 22.33
C ALA A 98 -6.55 -11.30 21.86
N ALA A 99 -6.45 -11.90 20.67
CA ALA A 99 -5.17 -12.28 20.07
C ALA A 99 -4.34 -11.03 19.74
N LEU A 100 -4.99 -10.01 19.18
CA LEU A 100 -4.36 -8.73 18.85
C LEU A 100 -3.82 -8.00 20.09
N ALA A 101 -4.59 -7.93 21.18
CA ALA A 101 -4.17 -7.32 22.44
C ALA A 101 -2.97 -8.04 23.05
N THR A 102 -2.90 -9.37 22.89
CA THR A 102 -1.76 -10.18 23.35
C THR A 102 -0.50 -9.88 22.54
N ALA A 103 -0.59 -9.86 21.21
CA ALA A 103 0.53 -9.50 20.34
C ALA A 103 1.01 -8.06 20.60
N TYR A 104 0.09 -7.11 20.80
CA TYR A 104 0.42 -5.72 21.08
C TYR A 104 1.16 -5.53 22.41
N ARG A 105 0.69 -6.15 23.49
CA ARG A 105 1.39 -6.13 24.79
C ARG A 105 2.79 -6.73 24.70
N ALA A 106 2.93 -7.85 24.00
CA ALA A 106 4.22 -8.50 23.80
C ALA A 106 5.20 -7.62 22.99
N ALA A 107 4.71 -6.85 22.01
CA ALA A 107 5.52 -5.90 21.25
C ALA A 107 5.98 -4.73 22.14
N LEU A 108 5.08 -4.09 22.89
CA LEU A 108 5.45 -2.94 23.73
C LEU A 108 6.37 -3.30 24.91
N ALA A 109 6.23 -4.49 25.47
CA ALA A 109 7.10 -4.95 26.55
C ALA A 109 8.60 -4.97 26.15
N LYS A 110 8.91 -5.16 24.86
CA LYS A 110 10.29 -5.14 24.35
C LYS A 110 10.88 -3.73 24.25
N LEU A 111 10.03 -2.70 24.16
CA LEU A 111 10.45 -1.31 23.92
C LEU A 111 10.65 -0.52 25.23
N GLY A 112 9.98 -0.95 26.31
CA GLY A 112 9.96 -0.22 27.57
C GLY A 112 9.14 1.07 27.52
N GLU A 113 8.96 1.69 28.68
CA GLU A 113 8.25 2.97 28.82
C GLU A 113 9.20 4.16 28.55
N GLY A 114 8.72 5.18 27.85
CA GLY A 114 9.48 6.40 27.62
C GLY A 114 8.89 7.34 26.56
N PRO A 115 9.43 8.56 26.42
CA PRO A 115 8.91 9.56 25.49
C PRO A 115 8.90 9.11 24.03
N ALA A 116 9.95 8.39 23.59
CA ALA A 116 10.04 7.86 22.23
C ALA A 116 8.96 6.81 21.95
N THR A 117 8.76 5.84 22.85
CA THR A 117 7.69 4.84 22.76
C THR A 117 6.31 5.50 22.74
N ALA A 118 6.06 6.46 23.64
CA ALA A 118 4.79 7.18 23.70
C ALA A 118 4.49 7.98 22.42
N ALA A 119 5.50 8.69 21.89
CA ALA A 119 5.39 9.42 20.62
C ALA A 119 5.14 8.47 19.43
N GLY A 120 5.80 7.31 19.43
CA GLY A 120 5.56 6.25 18.44
C GLY A 120 4.14 5.72 18.49
N ILE A 121 3.64 5.35 19.67
CA ILE A 121 2.25 4.89 19.86
C ILE A 121 1.27 5.93 19.29
N ALA A 122 1.43 7.20 19.69
CA ALA A 122 0.58 8.28 19.21
C ALA A 122 0.64 8.39 17.67
N ALA A 123 1.83 8.41 17.07
CA ALA A 123 1.99 8.46 15.62
C ALA A 123 1.29 7.29 14.91
N GLY A 124 1.37 6.09 15.49
CA GLY A 124 0.73 4.88 14.95
C GLY A 124 -0.79 4.91 14.99
N GLU A 125 -1.37 5.25 16.14
CA GLU A 125 -2.84 5.34 16.28
C GLU A 125 -3.43 6.40 15.35
N GLN A 126 -2.74 7.51 15.19
CA GLN A 126 -3.14 8.61 14.32
C GLN A 126 -3.09 8.23 12.84
N ALA A 127 -2.02 7.56 12.42
CA ALA A 127 -1.91 7.05 11.06
C ALA A 127 -3.02 6.05 10.75
N ALA A 128 -3.30 5.11 11.65
CA ALA A 128 -4.42 4.19 11.50
C ALA A 128 -5.76 4.91 11.39
N ALA A 129 -6.03 5.89 12.26
CA ALA A 129 -7.26 6.68 12.21
C ALA A 129 -7.42 7.42 10.87
N ARG A 130 -6.35 8.05 10.37
CA ARG A 130 -6.38 8.76 9.07
C ARG A 130 -6.67 7.81 7.91
N VAL A 131 -5.97 6.67 7.84
CA VAL A 131 -6.16 5.71 6.74
C VAL A 131 -7.54 5.06 6.83
N LEU A 132 -8.02 4.68 8.01
CA LEU A 132 -9.37 4.15 8.20
C LEU A 132 -10.44 5.16 7.77
N ALA A 133 -10.28 6.44 8.11
CA ALA A 133 -11.20 7.50 7.69
C ALA A 133 -11.15 7.71 6.16
N TRP A 134 -9.96 7.72 5.56
CA TRP A 134 -9.81 7.80 4.11
C TRP A 134 -10.52 6.64 3.40
N ARG A 135 -10.48 5.44 3.99
CA ARG A 135 -11.03 4.21 3.41
C ARG A 135 -12.42 3.84 3.91
N ALA A 136 -13.09 4.70 4.67
CA ALA A 136 -14.41 4.43 5.24
C ALA A 136 -15.47 4.22 4.14
N ASP A 137 -15.48 5.09 3.13
CA ASP A 137 -16.47 5.10 2.04
C ASP A 137 -15.84 4.66 0.71
N ASP A 138 -15.05 3.58 0.75
CA ASP A 138 -14.34 3.06 -0.41
C ASP A 138 -15.14 2.02 -1.22
N GLY A 139 -16.42 1.83 -0.90
CA GLY A 139 -17.34 0.95 -1.63
C GLY A 139 -17.34 -0.53 -1.19
N ALA A 140 -16.53 -0.93 -0.21
CA ALA A 140 -16.42 -2.33 0.20
C ALA A 140 -17.71 -2.95 0.77
N THR A 141 -18.60 -2.13 1.34
CA THR A 141 -19.89 -2.52 1.93
C THR A 141 -21.08 -2.31 0.99
N GLY A 142 -20.82 -2.07 -0.31
CA GLY A 142 -21.87 -1.90 -1.32
C GLY A 142 -22.80 -3.11 -1.40
N ALA A 143 -24.07 -2.86 -1.76
CA ALA A 143 -25.05 -3.91 -1.94
C ALA A 143 -24.71 -4.78 -3.16
N ASP A 144 -24.85 -6.10 -2.99
CA ASP A 144 -24.77 -7.05 -4.09
C ASP A 144 -25.96 -6.84 -5.07
N ARG A 145 -25.63 -6.65 -6.35
CA ARG A 145 -26.60 -6.48 -7.44
C ARG A 145 -26.45 -7.53 -8.54
N TYR A 146 -25.63 -8.56 -8.33
CA TYR A 146 -25.40 -9.61 -9.31
C TYR A 146 -26.71 -10.35 -9.64
N ARG A 147 -26.91 -10.65 -10.91
CA ARG A 147 -28.05 -11.42 -11.42
C ARG A 147 -27.51 -12.52 -12.35
N PRO A 148 -27.68 -13.81 -12.01
CA PRO A 148 -27.19 -14.89 -12.86
C PRO A 148 -27.95 -14.97 -14.17
N HIS A 149 -27.26 -15.34 -15.25
CA HIS A 149 -27.83 -15.56 -16.57
C HIS A 149 -27.15 -16.78 -17.22
N ALA A 150 -27.93 -17.66 -17.84
CA ALA A 150 -27.45 -18.93 -18.39
C ALA A 150 -27.55 -18.98 -19.92
N GLN A 151 -26.41 -18.82 -20.59
CA GLN A 151 -26.19 -19.02 -22.03
C GLN A 151 -24.76 -19.57 -22.23
N PRO A 152 -24.43 -20.23 -23.35
CA PRO A 152 -23.04 -20.58 -23.67
C PRO A 152 -22.10 -19.37 -23.55
N GLY A 153 -20.92 -19.57 -22.96
CA GLY A 153 -19.96 -18.50 -22.67
C GLY A 153 -20.23 -17.69 -21.40
N ALA A 154 -21.45 -17.74 -20.83
CA ALA A 154 -21.81 -16.96 -19.63
C ALA A 154 -21.57 -17.72 -18.33
N TYR A 155 -21.10 -17.02 -17.30
CA TYR A 155 -20.81 -17.54 -15.98
C TYR A 155 -22.09 -17.98 -15.26
N VAL A 156 -22.13 -19.26 -14.93
CA VAL A 156 -23.16 -19.85 -14.06
C VAL A 156 -22.52 -20.12 -12.70
N PRO A 157 -23.00 -19.48 -11.60
CA PRO A 157 -22.46 -19.73 -10.27
C PRO A 157 -22.59 -21.20 -9.85
N THR A 158 -21.48 -21.82 -9.46
CA THR A 158 -21.43 -23.16 -8.86
C THR A 158 -21.20 -23.10 -7.34
N ALA A 159 -21.05 -21.89 -6.80
CA ALA A 159 -20.83 -21.57 -5.39
C ALA A 159 -21.39 -20.16 -5.10
N ALA A 160 -21.36 -19.73 -3.83
CA ALA A 160 -21.76 -18.38 -3.45
C ALA A 160 -20.93 -17.32 -4.20
N VAL A 161 -21.62 -16.32 -4.78
CA VAL A 161 -20.96 -15.30 -5.60
C VAL A 161 -20.09 -14.40 -4.72
N ALA A 162 -18.82 -14.28 -5.07
CA ALA A 162 -17.80 -13.63 -4.27
C ALA A 162 -17.58 -12.20 -4.75
N ALA A 163 -17.82 -11.23 -3.86
CA ALA A 163 -17.51 -9.82 -4.05
C ALA A 163 -17.96 -9.20 -5.41
N PRO A 164 -19.21 -9.36 -5.85
CA PRO A 164 -19.73 -8.73 -7.08
C PRO A 164 -19.74 -7.19 -7.02
N GLN A 165 -19.67 -6.61 -5.83
CA GLN A 165 -19.56 -5.17 -5.60
C GLN A 165 -18.12 -4.63 -5.69
N TRP A 166 -17.10 -5.50 -5.70
CA TRP A 166 -15.69 -5.07 -5.71
C TRP A 166 -15.30 -4.10 -6.84
N PRO A 167 -15.87 -4.19 -8.07
CA PRO A 167 -15.56 -3.24 -9.15
C PRO A 167 -15.86 -1.78 -8.80
N GLN A 168 -16.81 -1.53 -7.90
CA GLN A 168 -17.22 -0.17 -7.53
C GLN A 168 -16.31 0.45 -6.45
N ARG A 169 -15.31 -0.30 -5.97
CA ARG A 169 -14.42 0.22 -4.94
C ARG A 169 -13.54 1.34 -5.48
N LYS A 170 -13.28 2.34 -4.63
CA LYS A 170 -12.30 3.40 -4.93
C LYS A 170 -10.90 2.76 -4.94
N PRO A 171 -10.13 2.83 -6.03
CA PRO A 171 -8.77 2.30 -6.02
C PRO A 171 -7.82 3.12 -5.12
N TRP A 172 -6.60 2.63 -4.96
CA TRP A 172 -5.50 3.31 -4.28
C TRP A 172 -4.64 4.12 -5.24
N LEU A 173 -4.26 3.50 -6.36
CA LEU A 173 -3.28 4.00 -7.32
C LEU A 173 -3.93 4.23 -8.69
N MET A 174 -4.88 3.37 -9.05
CA MET A 174 -5.63 3.46 -10.29
C MET A 174 -6.66 4.59 -10.29
N ALA A 175 -7.00 5.11 -11.46
CA ALA A 175 -8.07 6.07 -11.66
C ALA A 175 -9.47 5.45 -11.55
N SER A 176 -9.62 4.17 -11.95
CA SER A 176 -10.87 3.41 -11.82
C SER A 176 -10.59 1.91 -11.92
N GLY A 177 -11.55 1.07 -11.53
CA GLY A 177 -11.44 -0.39 -11.70
C GLY A 177 -11.29 -0.82 -13.17
N ALA A 178 -11.79 -0.03 -14.11
CA ALA A 178 -11.71 -0.31 -15.54
C ALA A 178 -10.38 0.11 -16.18
N GLN A 179 -9.48 0.80 -15.47
CA GLN A 179 -8.28 1.41 -16.06
C GLN A 179 -7.42 0.42 -16.85
N PHE A 180 -7.30 -0.82 -16.36
CA PHE A 180 -6.52 -1.88 -17.00
C PHE A 180 -7.39 -3.05 -17.45
N ARG A 181 -8.69 -2.82 -17.69
CA ARG A 181 -9.58 -3.86 -18.22
C ARG A 181 -9.03 -4.34 -19.57
N PRO A 182 -8.78 -5.65 -19.75
CA PRO A 182 -8.21 -6.18 -20.98
C PRO A 182 -9.27 -6.23 -22.09
N ALA A 183 -8.86 -6.63 -23.29
CA ALA A 183 -9.79 -7.01 -24.35
C ALA A 183 -10.70 -8.20 -23.94
N PRO A 184 -11.79 -8.47 -24.66
CA PRO A 184 -12.67 -9.61 -24.36
C PRO A 184 -11.94 -10.97 -24.39
N PRO A 185 -12.46 -12.00 -23.70
CA PRO A 185 -11.94 -13.37 -23.80
C PRO A 185 -12.03 -13.89 -25.24
N PRO A 186 -11.26 -14.95 -25.59
CA PRO A 186 -11.32 -15.55 -26.93
C PRO A 186 -12.75 -15.91 -27.33
N GLU A 187 -13.10 -15.61 -28.58
CA GLU A 187 -14.39 -16.03 -29.14
C GLU A 187 -14.49 -17.56 -29.13
N LEU A 188 -15.67 -18.09 -28.78
CA LEU A 188 -15.89 -19.54 -28.64
C LEU A 188 -15.63 -20.30 -29.94
N GLY A 189 -15.90 -19.71 -31.11
CA GLY A 189 -15.59 -20.32 -32.41
C GLY A 189 -14.10 -20.32 -32.79
N SER A 190 -13.22 -19.70 -32.00
CA SER A 190 -11.82 -19.47 -32.38
C SER A 190 -10.91 -20.69 -32.11
N ALA A 191 -9.82 -20.77 -32.87
CA ALA A 191 -8.77 -21.76 -32.61
C ALA A 191 -8.05 -21.52 -31.27
N GLN A 192 -8.00 -20.29 -30.77
CA GLN A 192 -7.43 -19.99 -29.45
C GLN A 192 -8.29 -20.57 -28.33
N TRP A 193 -9.62 -20.39 -28.41
CA TRP A 193 -10.55 -20.99 -27.46
C TRP A 193 -10.39 -22.51 -27.40
N ALA A 194 -10.36 -23.18 -28.56
CA ALA A 194 -10.21 -24.63 -28.62
C ALA A 194 -8.88 -25.11 -28.00
N ARG A 195 -7.78 -24.38 -28.19
CA ARG A 195 -6.48 -24.71 -27.57
C ARG A 195 -6.55 -24.64 -26.05
N ASP A 196 -7.02 -23.52 -25.52
CA ASP A 196 -7.11 -23.27 -24.08
C ASP A 196 -8.06 -24.25 -23.38
N TYR A 197 -9.23 -24.48 -23.99
CA TYR A 197 -10.21 -25.45 -23.52
C TYR A 197 -9.59 -26.85 -23.40
N ASN A 198 -8.90 -27.31 -24.45
CA ASN A 198 -8.33 -28.65 -24.48
C ASN A 198 -7.12 -28.80 -23.55
N GLU A 199 -6.31 -27.75 -23.36
CA GLU A 199 -5.23 -27.75 -22.36
C GLU A 199 -5.81 -27.95 -20.95
N VAL A 200 -6.85 -27.20 -20.58
CA VAL A 200 -7.49 -27.33 -19.27
C VAL A 200 -8.23 -28.65 -19.13
N LYS A 201 -8.91 -29.13 -20.18
CA LYS A 201 -9.56 -30.45 -20.19
C LYS A 201 -8.56 -31.54 -19.87
N ALA A 202 -7.39 -31.51 -20.51
CA ALA A 202 -6.33 -32.51 -20.34
C ALA A 202 -5.61 -32.40 -18.99
N LEU A 203 -5.15 -31.20 -18.61
CA LEU A 203 -4.27 -30.99 -17.46
C LEU A 203 -5.02 -30.62 -16.18
N GLY A 204 -6.22 -30.05 -16.28
CA GLY A 204 -7.00 -29.55 -15.14
C GLY A 204 -7.88 -30.60 -14.46
N ALA A 205 -8.10 -31.75 -15.11
CA ALA A 205 -9.02 -32.77 -14.62
C ALA A 205 -8.60 -33.34 -13.25
N LYS A 206 -9.57 -33.65 -12.39
CA LYS A 206 -9.35 -34.25 -11.07
C LYS A 206 -8.56 -35.56 -11.16
N ALA A 207 -8.88 -36.39 -12.16
CA ALA A 207 -8.22 -37.65 -12.46
C ALA A 207 -7.37 -37.58 -13.75
N SER A 208 -6.70 -36.44 -13.98
CA SER A 208 -5.82 -36.27 -15.15
C SER A 208 -4.72 -37.33 -15.18
N THR A 209 -4.52 -37.96 -16.33
CA THR A 209 -3.40 -38.87 -16.62
C THR A 209 -2.24 -38.17 -17.32
N GLN A 210 -2.41 -36.89 -17.71
CA GLN A 210 -1.40 -36.09 -18.41
C GLN A 210 -0.68 -35.12 -17.47
N ARG A 211 -1.35 -34.62 -16.43
CA ARG A 211 -0.74 -33.76 -15.42
C ARG A 211 0.25 -34.56 -14.57
N THR A 212 1.49 -34.08 -14.46
CA THR A 212 2.53 -34.74 -13.66
C THR A 212 2.25 -34.62 -12.15
N ALA A 213 2.93 -35.45 -11.35
CA ALA A 213 2.88 -35.34 -9.89
C ALA A 213 3.32 -33.96 -9.40
N GLN A 214 4.44 -33.44 -9.94
CA GLN A 214 4.95 -32.11 -9.62
C GLN A 214 3.93 -31.01 -9.97
N GLN A 215 3.27 -31.08 -11.13
CA GLN A 215 2.23 -30.13 -11.49
C GLN A 215 1.04 -30.17 -10.53
N THR A 216 0.69 -31.37 -10.04
CA THR A 216 -0.37 -31.55 -9.03
C THR A 216 0.02 -30.92 -7.69
N GLU A 217 1.27 -31.09 -7.26
CA GLU A 217 1.79 -30.45 -6.04
C GLU A 217 1.76 -28.92 -6.15
N VAL A 218 2.19 -28.37 -7.28
CA VAL A 218 2.13 -26.92 -7.54
C VAL A 218 0.69 -26.41 -7.55
N ALA A 219 -0.22 -27.13 -8.21
CA ALA A 219 -1.63 -26.77 -8.25
C ALA A 219 -2.25 -26.72 -6.85
N ARG A 220 -1.97 -27.72 -5.99
CA ARG A 220 -2.45 -27.73 -4.60
C ARG A 220 -1.80 -26.67 -3.73
N PHE A 221 -0.53 -26.35 -4.00
CA PHE A 221 0.17 -25.27 -3.32
C PHE A 221 -0.51 -23.92 -3.54
N TRP A 222 -0.90 -23.60 -4.78
CA TRP A 222 -1.51 -22.32 -5.12
C TRP A 222 -3.02 -22.26 -4.88
N GLU A 223 -3.66 -23.32 -4.40
CA GLU A 223 -5.06 -23.28 -3.95
C GLU A 223 -5.26 -22.21 -2.84
N TYR A 224 -4.25 -22.00 -1.99
CA TYR A 224 -4.25 -20.96 -0.97
C TYR A 224 -4.06 -19.56 -1.57
N SER A 225 -5.00 -18.66 -1.27
CA SER A 225 -5.07 -17.34 -1.91
C SER A 225 -5.05 -16.14 -0.96
N LEU A 226 -4.98 -16.35 0.36
CA LEU A 226 -5.00 -15.25 1.32
C LEU A 226 -3.68 -14.44 1.31
N PRO A 227 -3.69 -13.18 1.79
CA PRO A 227 -2.53 -12.29 1.71
C PRO A 227 -1.18 -12.88 2.15
N PRO A 228 -1.08 -13.76 3.19
CA PRO A 228 0.20 -14.30 3.61
C PRO A 228 1.02 -14.96 2.50
N ILE A 229 0.40 -15.57 1.48
CA ILE A 229 1.13 -16.28 0.42
C ILE A 229 1.98 -15.32 -0.42
N TYR A 230 1.43 -14.14 -0.75
CA TYR A 230 2.14 -13.13 -1.54
C TYR A 230 3.00 -12.22 -0.66
N HIS A 231 2.56 -11.92 0.56
CA HIS A 231 3.34 -11.12 1.51
C HIS A 231 4.62 -11.84 1.96
N ALA A 232 4.65 -13.18 1.98
CA ALA A 232 5.88 -13.94 2.18
C ALA A 232 6.90 -13.73 1.05
N VAL A 233 6.44 -13.66 -0.20
CA VAL A 233 7.31 -13.34 -1.35
C VAL A 233 7.89 -11.93 -1.20
N VAL A 234 7.08 -10.96 -0.76
CA VAL A 234 7.56 -9.59 -0.47
C VAL A 234 8.57 -9.60 0.70
N ARG A 235 8.36 -10.44 1.73
CA ARG A 235 9.31 -10.61 2.84
C ARG A 235 10.70 -11.06 2.38
N SER A 236 10.82 -11.88 1.34
CA SER A 236 12.14 -12.24 0.78
C SER A 236 12.99 -11.01 0.40
N VAL A 237 12.35 -9.95 -0.11
CA VAL A 237 13.04 -8.69 -0.43
C VAL A 237 13.20 -7.81 0.81
N ALA A 238 12.17 -7.72 1.66
CA ALA A 238 12.25 -6.92 2.90
C ALA A 238 13.31 -7.41 3.91
N LEU A 239 13.64 -8.71 3.89
CA LEU A 239 14.68 -9.31 4.72
C LEU A 239 16.09 -9.20 4.13
N ALA A 240 16.25 -8.57 2.95
CA ALA A 240 17.57 -8.34 2.38
C ALA A 240 18.42 -7.43 3.31
N PRO A 241 19.73 -7.71 3.49
CA PRO A 241 20.59 -6.92 4.36
C PRO A 241 20.62 -5.43 4.00
N GLY A 242 20.69 -4.57 5.02
CA GLY A 242 20.86 -3.12 4.84
C GLY A 242 19.56 -2.33 4.60
N ARG A 243 18.39 -3.00 4.60
CA ARG A 243 17.10 -2.31 4.50
C ARG A 243 16.70 -1.68 5.84
N SER A 244 16.13 -0.48 5.76
CA SER A 244 15.58 0.24 6.91
C SER A 244 14.10 -0.07 7.12
N VAL A 245 13.61 0.17 8.34
CA VAL A 245 12.19 0.05 8.70
C VAL A 245 11.31 0.89 7.76
N ALA A 246 11.75 2.09 7.37
CA ALA A 246 11.02 2.94 6.43
C ALA A 246 10.94 2.35 5.01
N GLN A 247 12.05 1.77 4.52
CA GLN A 247 12.07 1.09 3.23
C GLN A 247 11.12 -0.12 3.23
N ASN A 248 11.09 -0.88 4.32
CA ASN A 248 10.19 -2.03 4.46
C ASN A 248 8.73 -1.61 4.61
N ALA A 249 8.42 -0.59 5.41
CA ALA A 249 7.06 -0.06 5.53
C ALA A 249 6.52 0.43 4.19
N ARG A 250 7.34 1.16 3.41
CA ARG A 250 6.99 1.62 2.07
C ARG A 250 6.75 0.46 1.09
N LEU A 251 7.62 -0.56 1.11
CA LEU A 251 7.50 -1.74 0.25
C LEU A 251 6.19 -2.49 0.52
N PHE A 252 5.86 -2.74 1.79
CA PHE A 252 4.62 -3.45 2.12
C PHE A 252 3.38 -2.62 1.84
N ALA A 253 3.40 -1.30 2.09
CA ALA A 253 2.28 -0.43 1.72
C ALA A 253 2.03 -0.49 0.21
N ALA A 254 3.08 -0.32 -0.59
CA ALA A 254 2.98 -0.37 -2.05
C ALA A 254 2.50 -1.72 -2.57
N ALA A 255 3.05 -2.82 -2.06
CA ALA A 255 2.65 -4.17 -2.45
C ALA A 255 1.17 -4.42 -2.11
N SER A 256 0.74 -4.03 -0.91
CA SER A 256 -0.63 -4.25 -0.46
C SER A 256 -1.63 -3.40 -1.23
N GLN A 257 -1.30 -2.13 -1.54
CA GLN A 257 -2.11 -1.26 -2.38
C GLN A 257 -2.21 -1.80 -3.81
N ALA A 258 -1.10 -2.24 -4.40
CA ALA A 258 -1.08 -2.84 -5.73
C ALA A 258 -1.91 -4.13 -5.79
N MET A 259 -1.83 -4.97 -4.76
CA MET A 259 -2.64 -6.19 -4.65
C MET A 259 -4.13 -5.88 -4.52
N ASP A 260 -4.52 -4.87 -3.73
CA ASP A 260 -5.92 -4.50 -3.59
C ASP A 260 -6.47 -3.89 -4.89
N ASP A 261 -5.70 -3.04 -5.56
CA ASP A 261 -6.04 -2.50 -6.88
C ASP A 261 -6.12 -3.60 -7.95
N ALA A 262 -5.23 -4.59 -7.93
CA ALA A 262 -5.31 -5.76 -8.79
C ALA A 262 -6.63 -6.52 -8.59
N LEU A 263 -7.10 -6.66 -7.35
CA LEU A 263 -8.40 -7.27 -7.11
C LEU A 263 -9.58 -6.39 -7.55
N ILE A 264 -9.48 -5.07 -7.45
CA ILE A 264 -10.51 -4.17 -8.00
C ILE A 264 -10.57 -4.33 -9.53
N ALA A 265 -9.43 -4.29 -10.21
CA ALA A 265 -9.34 -4.40 -11.67
C ALA A 265 -9.79 -5.76 -12.20
N VAL A 266 -9.38 -6.86 -11.55
CA VAL A 266 -9.76 -8.20 -12.01
C VAL A 266 -11.23 -8.47 -11.78
N MET A 267 -11.81 -8.00 -10.67
CA MET A 267 -13.23 -8.17 -10.41
C MET A 267 -14.06 -7.33 -11.38
N ASP A 268 -13.58 -6.13 -11.73
CA ASP A 268 -14.17 -5.32 -12.79
C ASP A 268 -14.23 -6.09 -14.11
N ALA A 269 -13.10 -6.63 -14.58
CA ALA A 269 -13.07 -7.42 -15.82
C ALA A 269 -13.93 -8.68 -15.73
N LYS A 270 -13.88 -9.41 -14.60
CA LYS A 270 -14.67 -10.63 -14.37
C LYS A 270 -16.16 -10.39 -14.47
N TYR A 271 -16.68 -9.38 -13.78
CA TYR A 271 -18.11 -9.09 -13.79
C TYR A 271 -18.56 -8.31 -15.03
N HIS A 272 -17.63 -7.65 -15.73
CA HIS A 272 -17.89 -7.07 -17.04
C HIS A 272 -18.08 -8.14 -18.13
N TYR A 273 -17.19 -9.13 -18.20
CA TYR A 273 -17.25 -10.18 -19.22
C TYR A 273 -18.14 -11.36 -18.84
N GLY A 274 -18.24 -11.67 -17.54
CA GLY A 274 -19.06 -12.76 -17.04
C GLY A 274 -18.71 -14.10 -17.67
N PHE A 275 -17.43 -14.40 -17.93
CA PHE A 275 -17.03 -15.59 -18.68
C PHE A 275 -17.10 -16.88 -17.84
N TRP A 276 -17.57 -17.95 -18.47
CA TRP A 276 -17.79 -19.25 -17.82
C TRP A 276 -16.50 -19.98 -17.39
N ARG A 277 -16.62 -20.80 -16.35
CA ARG A 277 -15.53 -21.62 -15.80
C ARG A 277 -15.33 -22.92 -16.62
N PRO A 278 -14.14 -23.54 -16.56
CA PRO A 278 -13.87 -24.78 -17.28
C PRO A 278 -14.87 -25.91 -17.00
N VAL A 279 -15.33 -26.07 -15.76
CA VAL A 279 -16.33 -27.10 -15.42
C VAL A 279 -17.64 -26.92 -16.20
N THR A 280 -18.06 -25.68 -16.42
CA THR A 280 -19.29 -25.38 -17.16
C THR A 280 -19.05 -25.55 -18.65
N ALA A 281 -17.95 -25.00 -19.16
CA ALA A 281 -17.59 -25.08 -20.58
C ALA A 281 -17.41 -26.54 -21.02
N ILE A 282 -16.62 -27.33 -20.29
CA ILE A 282 -16.26 -28.70 -20.70
C ILE A 282 -17.45 -29.65 -20.71
N ARG A 283 -18.37 -29.47 -19.76
CA ARG A 283 -19.63 -30.23 -19.71
C ARG A 283 -20.68 -29.78 -20.73
N ASN A 284 -20.40 -28.70 -21.46
CA ASN A 284 -21.26 -28.15 -22.50
C ASN A 284 -20.47 -27.88 -23.80
N GLY A 285 -19.35 -28.60 -24.03
CA GLY A 285 -18.47 -28.35 -25.17
C GLY A 285 -19.18 -28.46 -26.53
N ASP A 286 -20.23 -29.28 -26.62
CA ASP A 286 -21.10 -29.42 -27.78
C ASP A 286 -22.02 -28.20 -28.05
N ARG A 287 -22.02 -27.18 -27.17
CA ARG A 287 -22.93 -26.02 -27.24
C ARG A 287 -22.22 -24.69 -27.51
N ASP A 288 -20.90 -24.68 -27.66
CA ASP A 288 -20.13 -23.46 -27.89
C ASP A 288 -19.95 -23.13 -29.39
N GLY A 289 -20.41 -24.02 -30.28
CA GLY A 289 -20.33 -23.86 -31.73
C GLY A 289 -18.96 -24.21 -32.32
N ASN A 290 -18.06 -24.83 -31.56
CA ASN A 290 -16.71 -25.18 -31.99
C ASN A 290 -16.54 -26.71 -32.07
N PRO A 291 -16.27 -27.29 -33.26
CA PRO A 291 -16.14 -28.74 -33.39
C PRO A 291 -14.88 -29.32 -32.70
N ALA A 292 -13.94 -28.47 -32.27
CA ALA A 292 -12.71 -28.88 -31.61
C ALA A 292 -12.80 -28.92 -30.07
N THR A 293 -13.96 -28.63 -29.47
CA THR A 293 -14.18 -28.60 -28.01
C THR A 293 -15.14 -29.72 -27.59
N GLU A 294 -14.67 -30.96 -27.69
CA GLU A 294 -15.47 -32.12 -27.34
C GLU A 294 -16.00 -32.06 -25.89
N LEU A 295 -17.28 -32.31 -25.71
CA LEU A 295 -17.94 -32.43 -24.41
C LEU A 295 -17.32 -33.57 -23.57
N ASP A 296 -17.18 -33.32 -22.27
CA ASP A 296 -17.00 -34.36 -21.25
C ASP A 296 -17.95 -34.06 -20.08
N ALA A 297 -19.07 -34.79 -20.05
CA ALA A 297 -20.11 -34.62 -19.04
C ALA A 297 -19.65 -34.96 -17.61
N GLY A 298 -18.65 -35.85 -17.47
CA GLY A 298 -18.12 -36.30 -16.19
C GLY A 298 -17.00 -35.42 -15.65
N TRP A 299 -16.46 -34.51 -16.47
CA TRP A 299 -15.29 -33.73 -16.14
C TRP A 299 -15.44 -32.96 -14.82
N LEU A 300 -14.42 -33.02 -13.98
CA LEU A 300 -14.33 -32.26 -12.72
C LEU A 300 -12.93 -31.65 -12.63
N PRO A 301 -12.80 -30.41 -12.14
CA PRO A 301 -11.49 -29.80 -11.88
C PRO A 301 -10.78 -30.45 -10.68
N LEU A 302 -9.47 -30.23 -10.56
CA LEU A 302 -8.67 -30.72 -9.44
C LEU A 302 -9.12 -30.10 -8.11
N ILE A 303 -9.41 -28.80 -8.10
CA ILE A 303 -9.89 -28.05 -6.92
C ILE A 303 -11.32 -27.56 -7.13
N ASP A 304 -11.99 -27.17 -6.06
CA ASP A 304 -13.33 -26.58 -6.14
C ASP A 304 -13.32 -25.23 -6.87
N ASN A 305 -14.40 -24.97 -7.63
CA ASN A 305 -14.50 -23.75 -8.41
C ASN A 305 -14.71 -22.52 -7.53
N PRO A 306 -13.94 -21.44 -7.71
CA PRO A 306 -14.20 -20.20 -7.00
C PRO A 306 -15.53 -19.57 -7.42
N GLY A 307 -16.22 -18.94 -6.47
CA GLY A 307 -17.51 -18.29 -6.65
C GLY A 307 -17.50 -16.97 -7.44
N HIS A 308 -16.72 -16.87 -8.51
CA HIS A 308 -16.70 -15.66 -9.36
C HIS A 308 -16.39 -16.04 -10.82
N PRO A 309 -16.71 -15.16 -11.80
CA PRO A 309 -16.41 -15.41 -13.21
C PRO A 309 -14.94 -15.72 -13.48
N GLU A 310 -14.68 -16.40 -14.59
CA GLU A 310 -13.37 -16.96 -14.91
C GLU A 310 -12.37 -15.90 -15.35
N TYR A 311 -12.74 -15.04 -16.30
CA TYR A 311 -11.77 -14.21 -17.03
C TYR A 311 -11.58 -12.81 -16.42
N PRO A 312 -10.36 -12.34 -16.16
CA PRO A 312 -9.08 -13.06 -16.19
C PRO A 312 -8.66 -13.63 -14.81
N SER A 313 -7.53 -14.33 -14.74
CA SER A 313 -7.04 -14.98 -13.51
C SER A 313 -6.65 -13.99 -12.41
N ALA A 314 -7.28 -14.10 -11.23
CA ALA A 314 -7.00 -13.28 -10.06
C ALA A 314 -5.65 -13.62 -9.38
N HIS A 315 -5.20 -14.87 -9.47
CA HIS A 315 -3.88 -15.23 -8.93
C HIS A 315 -2.76 -14.67 -9.81
N SER A 316 -2.92 -14.74 -11.13
CA SER A 316 -1.92 -14.24 -12.08
C SER A 316 -1.73 -12.72 -11.96
N ILE A 317 -2.82 -11.95 -11.84
CA ILE A 317 -2.73 -10.49 -11.66
C ILE A 317 -2.10 -10.11 -10.31
N LEU A 318 -2.39 -10.83 -9.22
CA LEU A 318 -1.75 -10.61 -7.91
C LEU A 318 -0.25 -10.92 -7.96
N ALA A 319 0.12 -12.08 -8.51
CA ALA A 319 1.52 -12.47 -8.64
C ALA A 319 2.32 -11.48 -9.50
N ALA A 320 1.76 -11.03 -10.61
CA ALA A 320 2.42 -10.07 -11.48
C ALA A 320 2.50 -8.66 -10.88
N ALA A 321 1.47 -8.20 -10.16
CA ALA A 321 1.53 -6.91 -9.46
C ALA A 321 2.62 -6.87 -8.39
N VAL A 322 2.73 -7.94 -7.59
CA VAL A 322 3.81 -8.10 -6.62
C VAL A 322 5.16 -8.22 -7.33
N GLY A 323 5.26 -9.11 -8.32
CA GLY A 323 6.49 -9.36 -9.03
C GLY A 323 7.09 -8.11 -9.67
N GLU A 324 6.29 -7.36 -10.42
CA GLU A 324 6.75 -6.14 -11.09
C GLU A 324 7.20 -5.06 -10.09
N LEU A 325 6.49 -4.92 -8.97
CA LEU A 325 6.92 -4.04 -7.88
C LEU A 325 8.25 -4.48 -7.26
N LEU A 326 8.45 -5.78 -7.02
CA LEU A 326 9.72 -6.29 -6.47
C LEU A 326 10.89 -6.05 -7.42
N LYS A 327 10.69 -6.22 -8.73
CA LYS A 327 11.72 -5.86 -9.73
C LYS A 327 12.10 -4.39 -9.65
N ALA A 328 11.11 -3.50 -9.57
CA ALA A 328 11.38 -2.07 -9.45
C ALA A 328 12.07 -1.70 -8.13
N GLU A 329 11.69 -2.34 -7.02
CA GLU A 329 12.31 -2.10 -5.70
C GLU A 329 13.77 -2.56 -5.65
N VAL A 330 14.10 -3.70 -6.30
CA VAL A 330 15.47 -4.21 -6.37
C VAL A 330 16.30 -3.47 -7.42
N GLY A 331 15.66 -2.96 -8.48
CA GLY A 331 16.32 -2.25 -9.57
C GLY A 331 17.37 -3.13 -10.28
N GLY A 332 18.56 -2.58 -10.51
CA GLY A 332 19.69 -3.32 -11.11
C GLY A 332 20.42 -4.26 -10.15
N GLY A 333 19.97 -4.38 -8.90
CA GLY A 333 20.55 -5.28 -7.91
C GLY A 333 20.25 -6.76 -8.16
N ARG A 334 20.96 -7.65 -7.46
CA ARG A 334 20.66 -9.08 -7.50
C ARG A 334 19.39 -9.37 -6.69
N MET A 335 18.37 -9.93 -7.34
CA MET A 335 17.14 -10.40 -6.69
C MET A 335 17.47 -11.45 -5.60
N PRO A 336 16.99 -11.27 -4.35
CA PRO A 336 17.02 -12.31 -3.34
C PRO A 336 16.21 -13.53 -3.77
N GLU A 337 16.52 -14.72 -3.23
CA GLU A 337 15.67 -15.89 -3.45
C GLU A 337 14.28 -15.61 -2.87
N LEU A 338 13.27 -15.71 -3.74
CA LEU A 338 11.87 -15.52 -3.37
C LEU A 338 11.35 -16.82 -2.77
N ALA A 339 10.58 -16.74 -1.68
CA ALA A 339 10.02 -17.92 -1.05
C ALA A 339 8.65 -17.65 -0.43
N THR A 340 7.81 -18.68 -0.42
CA THR A 340 6.54 -18.69 0.33
C THR A 340 6.15 -20.12 0.69
N SER A 341 5.24 -20.25 1.65
CA SER A 341 4.73 -21.53 2.13
C SER A 341 3.21 -21.54 2.06
N SER A 342 2.63 -22.72 1.79
CA SER A 342 1.19 -22.86 1.62
C SER A 342 0.58 -23.85 2.60
N PRO A 343 -0.46 -23.45 3.37
CA PRO A 343 -1.18 -24.37 4.26
C PRO A 343 -1.98 -25.42 3.49
N THR A 344 -2.42 -25.15 2.25
CA THR A 344 -3.12 -26.15 1.42
C THR A 344 -2.18 -27.22 0.87
N ALA A 345 -0.87 -27.04 1.04
CA ALA A 345 0.17 -28.03 0.74
C ALA A 345 0.93 -28.46 2.01
N ASN A 346 0.24 -28.59 3.14
CA ASN A 346 0.83 -29.06 4.40
C ASN A 346 2.06 -28.26 4.88
N GLY A 347 2.09 -26.95 4.58
CA GLY A 347 3.22 -26.09 4.94
C GLY A 347 4.44 -26.25 4.04
N ALA A 348 4.32 -26.94 2.90
CA ALA A 348 5.38 -27.00 1.89
C ALA A 348 5.84 -25.58 1.53
N THR A 349 7.13 -25.44 1.22
CA THR A 349 7.75 -24.16 0.85
C THR A 349 8.25 -24.23 -0.58
N ARG A 350 7.94 -23.21 -1.37
CA ARG A 350 8.43 -23.04 -2.74
C ARG A 350 9.39 -21.87 -2.82
N ARG A 351 10.36 -21.97 -3.74
CA ARG A 351 11.50 -21.06 -3.87
C ARG A 351 11.73 -20.73 -5.34
N TRP A 352 12.08 -19.48 -5.63
CA TRP A 352 12.35 -19.01 -7.00
C TRP A 352 13.57 -18.10 -7.03
N ALA A 353 14.41 -18.32 -8.05
CA ALA A 353 15.57 -17.47 -8.32
C ALA A 353 15.22 -16.17 -9.06
N SER A 354 14.03 -16.09 -9.66
CA SER A 354 13.56 -14.91 -10.38
C SER A 354 12.08 -14.66 -10.15
N VAL A 355 11.69 -13.41 -10.35
CA VAL A 355 10.28 -12.99 -10.31
C VAL A 355 9.50 -13.66 -11.44
N GLU A 356 10.10 -13.79 -12.62
CA GLU A 356 9.54 -14.46 -13.80
C GLU A 356 9.16 -15.91 -13.49
N ALA A 357 10.04 -16.66 -12.83
CA ALA A 357 9.74 -18.05 -12.45
C ALA A 357 8.58 -18.14 -11.45
N PHE A 358 8.55 -17.23 -10.47
CA PHE A 358 7.43 -17.13 -9.52
C PHE A 358 6.10 -16.82 -10.23
N MET A 359 6.05 -15.79 -11.07
CA MET A 359 4.84 -15.39 -11.79
C MET A 359 4.34 -16.49 -12.73
N GLN A 360 5.25 -17.13 -13.47
CA GLN A 360 4.90 -18.17 -14.42
C GLN A 360 4.32 -19.39 -13.71
N GLU A 361 4.92 -19.79 -12.59
CA GLU A 361 4.43 -20.93 -11.83
C GLU A 361 3.01 -20.69 -11.27
N VAL A 362 2.73 -19.48 -10.77
CA VAL A 362 1.37 -19.12 -10.33
C VAL A 362 0.37 -19.21 -11.49
N ALA A 363 0.75 -18.71 -12.67
CA ALA A 363 -0.10 -18.76 -13.86
C ALA A 363 -0.37 -20.21 -14.32
N ASP A 364 0.67 -21.04 -14.36
CA ASP A 364 0.55 -22.45 -14.73
C ASP A 364 -0.30 -23.25 -13.75
N ALA A 365 -0.13 -22.99 -12.44
CA ALA A 365 -0.89 -23.65 -11.39
C ALA A 365 -2.40 -23.55 -11.62
N ARG A 366 -2.90 -22.41 -12.13
CA ARG A 366 -4.35 -22.19 -12.31
C ARG A 366 -4.95 -23.03 -13.44
N VAL A 367 -4.15 -23.34 -14.45
CA VAL A 367 -4.50 -24.27 -15.53
C VAL A 367 -4.51 -25.69 -14.99
N TRP A 368 -3.47 -26.07 -14.23
CA TRP A 368 -3.33 -27.40 -13.63
C TRP A 368 -4.38 -27.69 -12.56
N GLU A 369 -4.88 -26.67 -11.86
CA GLU A 369 -6.03 -26.74 -10.95
C GLU A 369 -7.36 -27.00 -11.68
N GLY A 370 -7.44 -26.72 -12.99
CA GLY A 370 -8.65 -26.87 -13.77
C GLY A 370 -9.65 -25.72 -13.66
N ILE A 371 -9.23 -24.54 -13.20
CA ILE A 371 -10.16 -23.43 -12.92
C ILE A 371 -9.97 -22.21 -13.82
N HIS A 372 -8.87 -22.14 -14.58
CA HIS A 372 -8.56 -21.03 -15.47
C HIS A 372 -7.99 -21.50 -16.82
N TYR A 373 -8.28 -20.75 -17.88
CA TYR A 373 -7.71 -20.94 -19.22
C TYR A 373 -6.34 -20.28 -19.36
N ARG A 374 -5.50 -20.74 -20.29
CA ARG A 374 -4.16 -20.17 -20.56
C ARG A 374 -4.20 -18.68 -20.89
N THR A 375 -5.09 -18.26 -21.79
CA THR A 375 -5.27 -16.84 -22.13
C THR A 375 -5.64 -16.02 -20.89
N SER A 376 -6.47 -16.57 -20.00
CA SER A 376 -6.90 -15.90 -18.76
C SER A 376 -5.74 -15.67 -17.79
N THR A 377 -4.79 -16.61 -17.71
CA THR A 377 -3.61 -16.49 -16.85
C THR A 377 -2.57 -15.53 -17.44
N GLU A 378 -2.33 -15.59 -18.75
CA GLU A 378 -1.43 -14.67 -19.46
C GLU A 378 -1.93 -13.22 -19.43
N VAL A 379 -3.21 -13.00 -19.70
CA VAL A 379 -3.83 -11.66 -19.60
C VAL A 379 -3.77 -11.15 -18.16
N GLY A 380 -4.02 -12.02 -17.18
CA GLY A 380 -3.86 -11.69 -15.77
C GLY A 380 -2.44 -11.21 -15.45
N LEU A 381 -1.40 -11.88 -15.97
CA LEU A 381 -0.02 -11.45 -15.82
C LEU A 381 0.22 -10.06 -16.43
N VAL A 382 -0.30 -9.79 -17.64
CA VAL A 382 -0.17 -8.47 -18.30
C VAL A 382 -0.79 -7.36 -17.45
N MET A 383 -2.03 -7.54 -17.00
CA MET A 383 -2.71 -6.58 -16.14
C MET A 383 -1.92 -6.33 -14.85
N GLY A 384 -1.41 -7.39 -14.23
CA GLY A 384 -0.70 -7.29 -12.97
C GLY A 384 0.60 -6.52 -13.11
N ARG A 385 1.34 -6.73 -14.21
CA ARG A 385 2.55 -5.94 -14.51
C ARG A 385 2.23 -4.45 -14.65
N GLN A 386 1.14 -4.08 -15.32
CA GLN A 386 0.75 -2.67 -15.46
C GLN A 386 0.46 -2.03 -14.10
N ILE A 387 -0.23 -2.74 -13.20
CA ILE A 387 -0.55 -2.26 -11.85
C ILE A 387 0.70 -2.21 -10.97
N GLY A 388 1.58 -3.22 -11.03
CA GLY A 388 2.83 -3.22 -10.29
C GLY A 388 3.78 -2.10 -10.74
N ALA A 389 3.85 -1.82 -12.04
CA ALA A 389 4.59 -0.69 -12.59
C ALA A 389 4.00 0.67 -12.14
N LEU A 390 2.66 0.79 -12.10
CA LEU A 390 1.99 1.97 -11.57
C LEU A 390 2.33 2.18 -10.08
N ALA A 391 2.31 1.11 -9.27
CA ALA A 391 2.70 1.17 -7.87
C ALA A 391 4.16 1.60 -7.70
N ALA A 392 5.08 1.01 -8.47
CA ALA A 392 6.49 1.39 -8.46
C ALA A 392 6.70 2.87 -8.80
N ALA A 393 6.00 3.38 -9.83
CA ALA A 393 6.08 4.79 -10.23
C ALA A 393 5.57 5.72 -9.12
N ARG A 394 4.44 5.39 -8.49
CA ARG A 394 3.88 6.17 -7.36
C ARG A 394 4.78 6.16 -6.13
N VAL A 395 5.42 5.02 -5.84
CA VAL A 395 6.40 4.87 -4.76
C VAL A 395 7.64 5.71 -5.00
N ALA A 396 8.13 5.78 -6.25
CA ALA A 396 9.25 6.64 -6.63
C ALA A 396 8.90 8.14 -6.54
N GLN A 397 7.63 8.50 -6.74
CA GLN A 397 7.11 9.88 -6.65
C GLN A 397 6.64 10.26 -5.24
N SER A 398 6.67 9.34 -4.26
CA SER A 398 6.05 9.54 -2.96
C SER A 398 6.90 10.49 -2.08
N PRO A 399 6.34 11.62 -1.59
CA PRO A 399 7.07 12.69 -0.91
C PRO A 399 7.56 12.29 0.49
N VAL A 400 7.04 11.20 1.05
CA VAL A 400 7.33 10.71 2.40
C VAL A 400 8.81 10.32 2.59
N ASN A 401 9.52 10.03 1.50
CA ASN A 401 10.96 9.73 1.52
C ASN A 401 11.84 10.92 1.12
N ALA A 402 11.27 12.03 0.66
CA ALA A 402 12.08 13.20 0.34
C ALA A 402 12.49 13.87 1.65
N ALA A 403 13.78 13.76 1.99
CA ALA A 403 14.36 14.54 3.06
C ALA A 403 13.98 16.01 2.84
N VAL A 404 13.42 16.65 3.88
CA VAL A 404 13.09 18.07 3.80
C VAL A 404 14.37 18.83 3.45
N PRO A 405 14.40 19.59 2.32
CA PRO A 405 15.61 20.29 1.91
C PRO A 405 16.12 21.18 3.04
N GLN A 406 17.44 21.20 3.26
CA GLN A 406 18.05 21.98 4.34
C GLN A 406 17.67 23.48 4.28
N ALA A 407 17.43 24.01 3.07
CA ALA A 407 16.93 25.37 2.87
C ALA A 407 15.55 25.65 3.51
N LEU A 408 14.77 24.60 3.78
CA LEU A 408 13.48 24.70 4.45
C LEU A 408 13.57 24.45 5.96
N ALA A 409 14.75 24.15 6.52
CA ALA A 409 14.91 23.95 7.96
C ALA A 409 14.68 25.27 8.72
N PRO A 410 13.91 25.27 9.83
CA PRO A 410 13.79 26.44 10.70
C PRO A 410 15.17 26.89 11.20
N GLN A 411 15.39 28.20 11.24
CA GLN A 411 16.66 28.78 11.69
C GLN A 411 16.59 29.18 13.17
N GLY A 412 17.73 29.10 13.87
CA GLY A 412 17.86 29.42 15.30
C GLY A 412 17.50 28.25 16.22
N GLU A 413 17.53 28.49 17.54
CA GLU A 413 17.17 27.52 18.58
C GLU A 413 15.65 27.33 18.69
N GLN A 414 15.05 26.79 17.62
CA GLN A 414 13.63 26.46 17.58
C GLN A 414 13.41 24.96 17.76
N ALA A 415 12.35 24.60 18.49
CA ALA A 415 11.90 23.22 18.65
C ALA A 415 10.53 23.04 17.99
N LEU A 416 10.27 21.84 17.47
CA LEU A 416 8.95 21.48 16.97
C LEU A 416 7.95 21.52 18.14
N VAL A 417 6.96 22.40 18.02
CA VAL A 417 5.86 22.54 18.97
C VAL A 417 4.79 21.51 18.66
N GLU A 418 4.40 21.42 17.38
CA GLU A 418 3.30 20.56 16.96
C GLU A 418 3.36 20.30 15.44
N ARG A 419 2.83 19.15 15.01
CA ARG A 419 2.46 18.88 13.62
C ARG A 419 0.94 18.98 13.47
N ILE A 420 0.49 19.74 12.48
CA ILE A 420 -0.91 19.89 12.12
C ILE A 420 -1.11 19.48 10.66
N VAL A 421 -2.13 18.66 10.40
CA VAL A 421 -2.50 18.25 9.05
C VAL A 421 -3.51 19.22 8.48
N ALA A 422 -3.34 19.62 7.23
CA ALA A 422 -4.29 20.42 6.48
C ALA A 422 -5.02 19.56 5.46
N ARG A 423 -6.34 19.73 5.36
CA ARG A 423 -7.15 19.21 4.25
C ARG A 423 -8.04 20.32 3.73
N GLY A 424 -7.98 20.58 2.44
CA GLY A 424 -8.68 21.72 1.87
C GLY A 424 -8.53 21.84 0.37
N VAL A 425 -8.68 23.07 -0.12
CA VAL A 425 -8.52 23.41 -1.53
C VAL A 425 -7.58 24.59 -1.71
N GLN A 426 -6.85 24.61 -2.83
CA GLN A 426 -6.23 25.82 -3.36
C GLN A 426 -7.20 26.43 -4.36
N VAL A 427 -7.59 27.68 -4.12
CA VAL A 427 -8.53 28.39 -5.00
C VAL A 427 -7.73 29.12 -6.06
N TYR A 428 -8.01 28.80 -7.33
CA TYR A 428 -7.48 29.48 -8.50
C TYR A 428 -8.59 30.26 -9.20
N GLU A 429 -8.22 31.40 -9.75
CA GLU A 429 -9.09 32.22 -10.60
C GLU A 429 -8.38 32.50 -11.91
N CYS A 430 -9.09 32.33 -13.02
CA CYS A 430 -8.61 32.68 -14.33
C CYS A 430 -8.57 34.20 -14.47
N ARG A 431 -7.37 34.78 -14.63
CA ARG A 431 -7.19 36.23 -14.77
C ARG A 431 -6.44 36.54 -16.05
N ALA A 432 -6.70 37.73 -16.59
CA ALA A 432 -5.95 38.25 -17.73
C ALA A 432 -4.46 38.38 -17.36
N ASP A 433 -3.59 37.95 -18.27
CA ASP A 433 -2.16 38.17 -18.13
C ASP A 433 -1.83 39.63 -18.42
N ALA A 434 -1.39 40.36 -17.40
CA ALA A 434 -0.98 41.75 -17.53
C ALA A 434 0.16 41.94 -18.55
N ALA A 435 0.97 40.92 -18.82
CA ALA A 435 2.06 40.98 -19.79
C ALA A 435 1.64 40.64 -21.22
N SER A 436 0.49 39.99 -21.42
CA SER A 436 0.04 39.48 -22.72
C SER A 436 -1.46 39.75 -22.92
N PRO A 437 -1.84 40.91 -23.51
CA PRO A 437 -3.23 41.25 -23.76
C PRO A 437 -3.95 40.14 -24.55
N GLY A 438 -5.08 39.66 -24.04
CA GLY A 438 -5.86 38.57 -24.64
C GLY A 438 -5.51 37.16 -24.16
N VAL A 439 -4.43 36.99 -23.38
CA VAL A 439 -4.10 35.71 -22.73
C VAL A 439 -4.69 35.68 -21.32
N VAL A 440 -5.30 34.55 -20.95
CA VAL A 440 -5.78 34.30 -19.59
C VAL A 440 -5.02 33.13 -18.96
N ARG A 441 -4.82 33.17 -17.64
CA ARG A 441 -4.15 32.10 -16.90
C ARG A 441 -4.74 31.90 -15.52
N TRP A 442 -4.60 30.68 -15.00
CA TRP A 442 -4.89 30.40 -13.60
C TRP A 442 -3.96 31.19 -12.69
N VAL A 443 -4.54 31.99 -11.80
CA VAL A 443 -3.85 32.74 -10.76
C VAL A 443 -4.31 32.23 -9.41
N PHE A 444 -3.35 31.92 -8.54
CA PHE A 444 -3.64 31.50 -7.18
C PHE A 444 -4.26 32.64 -6.37
N VAL A 445 -5.37 32.37 -5.69
CA VAL A 445 -6.10 33.36 -4.88
C VAL A 445 -5.83 33.15 -3.40
N ALA A 446 -6.18 31.97 -2.86
CA ALA A 446 -6.04 31.65 -1.45
C ALA A 446 -6.16 30.14 -1.18
N PRO A 447 -5.55 29.63 -0.09
CA PRO A 447 -5.91 28.34 0.45
C PRO A 447 -7.23 28.45 1.23
N GLN A 448 -7.99 27.36 1.29
CA GLN A 448 -9.08 27.17 2.25
C GLN A 448 -8.96 25.74 2.79
N ALA A 449 -8.50 25.60 4.04
CA ALA A 449 -8.29 24.29 4.63
C ALA A 449 -8.75 24.23 6.08
N GLN A 450 -9.26 23.06 6.47
CA GLN A 450 -9.44 22.69 7.86
C GLN A 450 -8.14 22.10 8.40
N LEU A 451 -7.80 22.50 9.61
CA LEU A 451 -6.62 22.03 10.33
C LEU A 451 -7.01 20.94 11.29
N PHE A 452 -6.21 19.88 11.32
CA PHE A 452 -6.40 18.73 12.17
C PHE A 452 -5.15 18.51 13.00
N ASP A 453 -5.32 18.27 14.29
CA ASP A 453 -4.19 17.87 15.11
C ASP A 453 -3.72 16.47 14.76
N ALA A 454 -2.70 16.05 15.48
CA ALA A 454 -2.14 14.73 15.38
C ALA A 454 -3.23 13.66 15.55
N ALA A 455 -4.19 13.82 16.49
CA ALA A 455 -5.31 12.90 16.73
C ALA A 455 -6.40 12.89 15.63
N GLY A 456 -6.29 13.78 14.63
CA GLY A 456 -7.29 13.93 13.57
C GLY A 456 -8.52 14.72 14.01
N ALA A 457 -8.50 15.34 15.19
CA ALA A 457 -9.55 16.24 15.62
C ALA A 457 -9.42 17.58 14.88
N PRO A 458 -10.52 18.22 14.46
CA PRO A 458 -10.46 19.54 13.86
C PRO A 458 -10.02 20.55 14.94
N VAL A 459 -8.95 21.28 14.66
CA VAL A 459 -8.36 22.23 15.62
C VAL A 459 -8.33 23.67 15.14
N GLY A 460 -8.67 23.89 13.87
CA GLY A 460 -8.63 25.23 13.32
C GLY A 460 -8.85 25.29 11.81
N SER A 461 -8.46 26.43 11.24
CA SER A 461 -8.54 26.69 9.81
C SER A 461 -7.29 27.40 9.29
N HIS A 462 -7.02 27.22 8.01
CA HIS A 462 -5.96 27.89 7.28
C HIS A 462 -6.52 28.56 6.02
N TYR A 463 -6.22 29.85 5.86
CA TYR A 463 -6.79 30.69 4.82
C TYR A 463 -5.81 31.76 4.32
N GLY A 464 -6.21 32.53 3.30
CA GLY A 464 -5.38 33.54 2.64
C GLY A 464 -4.79 34.58 3.60
N GLY A 465 -3.54 34.97 3.40
CA GLY A 465 -2.79 35.81 4.35
C GLY A 465 -1.30 35.47 4.48
N PRO A 466 -0.90 34.18 4.37
CA PRO A 466 -1.55 33.00 4.93
C PRO A 466 -1.77 33.11 6.46
N HIS A 467 -2.95 32.71 6.93
CA HIS A 467 -3.27 32.64 8.36
C HIS A 467 -3.47 31.19 8.82
N TRP A 468 -3.14 30.91 10.09
CA TRP A 468 -3.60 29.73 10.81
C TRP A 468 -4.31 30.20 12.05
N GLU A 469 -5.51 29.68 12.28
CA GLU A 469 -6.37 30.07 13.39
C GLU A 469 -6.90 28.83 14.08
N ALA A 470 -6.67 28.75 15.39
CA ALA A 470 -7.16 27.66 16.21
C ALA A 470 -8.53 27.99 16.82
N ALA A 471 -9.23 26.96 17.31
CA ALA A 471 -10.54 27.13 17.96
C ALA A 471 -10.51 27.97 19.25
N ASP A 472 -9.34 28.14 19.87
CA ASP A 472 -9.14 29.01 21.04
C ASP A 472 -8.98 30.51 20.68
N GLY A 473 -9.07 30.85 19.39
CA GLY A 473 -8.89 32.22 18.89
C GLY A 473 -7.42 32.64 18.72
N SER A 474 -6.46 31.78 19.04
CA SER A 474 -5.06 32.04 18.72
C SER A 474 -4.83 31.98 17.22
N ARG A 475 -4.11 32.97 16.69
CA ARG A 475 -3.92 33.15 15.26
C ARG A 475 -2.49 33.55 14.95
N ILE A 476 -1.93 32.97 13.91
CA ILE A 476 -0.63 33.36 13.34
C ILE A 476 -0.79 33.81 11.89
N VAL A 477 0.03 34.77 11.48
CA VAL A 477 0.22 35.14 10.07
C VAL A 477 1.61 34.72 9.62
N GLY A 478 1.68 34.11 8.44
CA GLY A 478 2.93 33.62 7.85
C GLY A 478 3.53 34.58 6.83
N ALA A 479 4.84 34.61 6.75
CA ALA A 479 5.57 35.24 5.64
C ALA A 479 6.58 34.25 5.06
N LEU A 480 6.60 34.10 3.74
CA LEU A 480 7.46 33.15 3.05
C LEU A 480 8.94 33.48 3.31
N LYS A 481 9.72 32.46 3.69
CA LYS A 481 11.17 32.55 3.87
C LYS A 481 11.93 31.74 2.84
N ALA A 482 11.48 30.51 2.61
CA ALA A 482 12.07 29.64 1.60
C ALA A 482 11.01 28.77 0.95
N ARG A 483 11.28 28.36 -0.28
CA ARG A 483 10.43 27.49 -1.10
C ARG A 483 11.32 26.41 -1.71
N ALA A 484 10.79 25.19 -1.77
CA ALA A 484 11.29 24.14 -2.64
C ALA A 484 10.11 23.51 -3.37
N ASP A 485 10.33 23.04 -4.59
CA ASP A 485 9.29 22.29 -5.29
C ASP A 485 9.01 20.98 -4.53
N ALA A 486 7.74 20.58 -4.53
CA ALA A 486 7.34 19.35 -3.90
C ALA A 486 7.81 18.15 -4.75
N PRO A 487 8.09 16.98 -4.14
CA PRO A 487 8.42 15.77 -4.89
C PRO A 487 7.33 15.32 -5.87
N GLN A 488 6.07 15.65 -5.59
CA GLN A 488 4.93 15.40 -6.48
C GLN A 488 4.72 16.61 -7.41
N ALA A 489 4.70 16.36 -8.73
CA ALA A 489 4.56 17.41 -9.73
C ALA A 489 3.22 18.18 -9.68
N ASP A 490 2.15 17.53 -9.21
CA ASP A 490 0.81 18.10 -9.03
C ASP A 490 0.57 18.66 -7.62
N ALA A 491 1.58 18.64 -6.75
CA ALA A 491 1.48 19.16 -5.40
C ALA A 491 1.94 20.62 -5.31
N ILE A 492 1.30 21.37 -4.41
CA ILE A 492 1.81 22.70 -4.05
C ILE A 492 3.23 22.62 -3.44
N PRO A 493 4.08 23.65 -3.64
CA PRO A 493 5.45 23.63 -3.15
C PRO A 493 5.56 23.48 -1.63
N TRP A 494 6.68 22.92 -1.19
CA TRP A 494 7.08 22.94 0.21
C TRP A 494 7.62 24.31 0.58
N LEU A 495 7.29 24.77 1.79
CA LEU A 495 7.61 26.12 2.23
C LEU A 495 8.21 26.11 3.63
N LEU A 496 9.09 27.06 3.89
CA LEU A 496 9.37 27.57 5.22
C LEU A 496 8.78 28.98 5.31
N LEU A 497 7.97 29.23 6.32
CA LEU A 497 7.40 30.54 6.63
C LEU A 497 7.83 30.97 8.02
N SER A 498 8.17 32.25 8.19
CA SER A 498 8.17 32.85 9.53
C SER A 498 6.74 33.09 9.98
N ALA A 499 6.45 32.91 11.25
CA ALA A 499 5.13 33.13 11.84
C ALA A 499 5.17 34.25 12.87
N ARG A 500 4.12 35.08 12.88
CA ARG A 500 3.88 36.08 13.92
C ARG A 500 2.50 35.87 14.51
N SER A 501 2.41 35.80 15.83
CA SER A 501 1.13 35.78 16.54
C SER A 501 0.41 37.12 16.35
N VAL A 502 -0.88 37.06 16.01
CA VAL A 502 -1.76 38.21 15.76
C VAL A 502 -3.14 38.04 16.39
N GLY A 503 -3.35 36.98 17.18
CA GLY A 503 -4.61 36.66 17.83
C GLY A 503 -4.47 36.60 19.36
N ALA A 504 -5.44 35.92 19.99
CA ALA A 504 -5.39 35.66 21.42
C ALA A 504 -4.18 34.78 21.80
N GLU A 505 -3.77 34.85 23.07
CA GLU A 505 -2.89 33.83 23.66
C GLU A 505 -3.54 32.45 23.54
N GLY A 506 -2.75 31.42 23.22
CA GLY A 506 -3.27 30.07 22.99
C GLY A 506 -2.32 29.19 22.19
N ARG A 507 -2.89 28.19 21.51
CA ARG A 507 -2.18 27.12 20.78
C ARG A 507 -1.06 27.65 19.88
N PHE A 508 -1.34 28.72 19.13
CA PHE A 508 -0.39 29.27 18.15
C PHE A 508 0.47 30.42 18.67
N ALA A 509 0.30 30.86 19.92
CA ALA A 509 0.97 32.05 20.43
C ALA A 509 2.50 31.98 20.42
N ARG A 510 3.07 30.78 20.62
CA ARG A 510 4.53 30.56 20.63
C ARG A 510 5.11 30.12 19.28
N VAL A 511 4.30 30.06 18.23
CA VAL A 511 4.78 29.61 16.92
C VAL A 511 5.52 30.76 16.24
N SER A 512 6.78 30.48 15.91
CA SER A 512 7.73 31.41 15.29
C SER A 512 8.06 31.05 13.83
N SER A 513 7.89 29.77 13.46
CA SER A 513 8.01 29.31 12.07
C SER A 513 7.00 28.22 11.75
N VAL A 514 6.59 28.14 10.49
CA VAL A 514 5.78 27.05 9.94
C VAL A 514 6.50 26.45 8.77
N GLN A 515 6.73 25.13 8.81
CA GLN A 515 7.23 24.37 7.68
C GLN A 515 6.06 23.61 7.04
N ARG A 516 5.78 23.88 5.76
CA ARG A 516 4.80 23.14 4.96
C ARG A 516 5.52 22.06 4.18
N VAL A 517 5.24 20.80 4.48
CA VAL A 517 5.85 19.63 3.84
C VAL A 517 4.79 18.56 3.56
N ASN A 518 5.19 17.47 2.91
CA ASN A 518 4.31 16.34 2.57
C ASN A 518 3.02 16.77 1.87
N THR A 519 3.14 17.78 1.00
CA THR A 519 2.02 18.27 0.21
C THR A 519 1.60 17.24 -0.84
N SER A 520 0.30 17.12 -1.06
CA SER A 520 -0.27 16.39 -2.20
C SER A 520 -1.39 17.20 -2.81
N GLY A 521 -1.41 17.30 -4.14
CA GLY A 521 -2.38 18.08 -4.88
C GLY A 521 -2.26 19.59 -4.67
N GLY A 522 -3.25 20.31 -5.21
CA GLY A 522 -3.37 21.76 -5.07
C GLY A 522 -2.55 22.59 -6.06
N ALA A 523 -1.75 21.98 -6.95
CA ALA A 523 -1.15 22.72 -8.05
C ALA A 523 -2.22 23.31 -8.99
N ALA A 524 -1.83 24.29 -9.79
CA ALA A 524 -2.75 24.89 -10.76
C ALA A 524 -3.28 23.81 -11.72
N PRO A 525 -4.54 23.88 -12.15
CA PRO A 525 -5.10 22.92 -13.10
C PRO A 525 -4.26 22.86 -14.37
N ALA A 526 -3.96 21.64 -14.84
CA ALA A 526 -3.22 21.44 -16.08
C ALA A 526 -4.03 21.86 -17.33
N ARG A 527 -5.36 21.86 -17.21
CA ARG A 527 -6.25 22.39 -18.26
C ARG A 527 -6.12 23.91 -18.31
N PRO A 528 -6.01 24.53 -19.50
CA PRO A 528 -6.06 25.97 -19.61
C PRO A 528 -7.45 26.49 -19.20
N CYS A 529 -7.50 27.64 -18.53
CA CYS A 529 -8.76 28.32 -18.27
C CYS A 529 -9.28 29.02 -19.53
N GLN A 530 -10.59 29.11 -19.67
CA GLN A 530 -11.22 29.56 -20.92
C GLN A 530 -11.70 31.02 -20.85
N ALA A 531 -12.08 31.50 -19.67
CA ALA A 531 -12.63 32.83 -19.49
C ALA A 531 -12.16 33.48 -18.18
N ALA A 532 -11.88 34.79 -18.24
CA ALA A 532 -11.57 35.56 -17.04
C ALA A 532 -12.73 35.48 -16.02
N GLY A 533 -12.40 35.26 -14.75
CA GLY A 533 -13.36 35.05 -13.67
C GLY A 533 -13.77 33.59 -13.45
N GLU A 534 -13.37 32.64 -14.30
CA GLU A 534 -13.52 31.21 -14.04
C GLU A 534 -12.75 30.84 -12.75
N THR A 535 -13.35 30.05 -11.86
CA THR A 535 -12.71 29.62 -10.61
C THR A 535 -12.60 28.11 -10.52
N GLU A 536 -11.49 27.62 -9.98
CA GLU A 536 -11.30 26.20 -9.70
C GLU A 536 -10.78 25.99 -8.28
N LYS A 537 -11.34 24.98 -7.60
CA LYS A 537 -10.94 24.58 -6.25
C LYS A 537 -10.20 23.25 -6.36
N VAL A 538 -8.87 23.30 -6.31
CA VAL A 538 -8.04 22.10 -6.45
C VAL A 538 -7.79 21.50 -5.06
N PRO A 539 -8.25 20.26 -4.78
CA PRO A 539 -8.03 19.61 -3.49
C PRO A 539 -6.54 19.47 -3.16
N TYR A 540 -6.20 19.67 -1.88
CA TYR A 540 -4.85 19.44 -1.39
C TYR A 540 -4.82 18.94 0.05
N THR A 541 -3.73 18.28 0.39
CA THR A 541 -3.32 18.00 1.77
C THR A 541 -1.90 18.50 2.02
N ALA A 542 -1.57 18.79 3.29
CA ALA A 542 -0.23 19.17 3.70
C ALA A 542 0.01 18.89 5.19
N ASP A 543 1.27 18.67 5.56
CA ASP A 543 1.72 18.76 6.95
C ASP A 543 2.27 20.16 7.23
N TYR A 544 1.77 20.79 8.30
CA TYR A 544 2.32 22.00 8.88
C TYR A 544 3.06 21.66 10.17
N LEU A 545 4.38 21.69 10.11
CA LEU A 545 5.25 21.56 11.28
C LEU A 545 5.44 22.96 11.90
N LEU A 546 4.93 23.16 13.10
CA LEU A 546 4.93 24.43 13.82
C LEU A 546 6.11 24.47 14.79
N TYR A 547 6.98 25.47 14.66
CA TYR A 547 8.18 25.61 15.47
C TYR A 547 8.12 26.85 16.36
N GLY A 548 8.62 26.73 17.58
CA GLY A 548 8.67 27.80 18.57
C GLY A 548 10.00 27.80 19.31
N PRO A 549 10.24 28.78 20.21
CA PRO A 549 11.47 28.83 21.00
C PRO A 549 11.69 27.53 21.78
N ALA A 550 12.92 27.00 21.77
CA ALA A 550 13.30 25.89 22.63
C ALA A 550 13.04 26.27 24.11
N LYS A 551 12.43 25.37 24.89
CA LYS A 551 12.23 25.62 26.32
C LYS A 551 13.60 25.66 27.01
N ASN A 552 14.00 26.82 27.51
CA ASN A 552 15.17 26.94 28.39
C ASN A 552 14.87 26.26 29.73
N THR A 553 15.45 25.09 29.97
CA THR A 553 15.41 24.39 31.26
C THR A 553 16.46 24.97 32.21
N MET A 554 16.46 26.29 32.43
CA MET A 554 17.29 26.94 33.44
C MET A 554 16.52 28.07 34.12
N MET A 555 15.70 27.72 35.11
CA MET A 555 15.39 28.59 36.24
C MET A 555 14.57 27.79 37.27
N GLN A 556 15.26 27.07 38.16
CA GLN A 556 14.81 26.80 39.54
C GLN A 556 15.94 26.14 40.34
N VAL A 557 16.92 26.94 40.74
CA VAL A 557 17.62 26.74 42.02
C VAL A 557 17.85 28.14 42.60
N ARG A 558 16.86 28.65 43.36
CA ARG A 558 17.16 29.65 44.39
C ARG A 558 17.63 28.87 45.61
N ALA A 559 18.90 29.01 45.95
CA ALA A 559 19.42 28.57 47.24
C ALA A 559 18.80 29.43 48.36
N PRO A 560 18.44 28.85 49.52
CA PRO A 560 18.06 29.64 50.68
C PRO A 560 19.32 30.22 51.32
N GLY A 561 19.28 31.53 51.57
CA GLY A 561 20.17 32.21 52.52
C GLY A 561 19.53 32.31 53.89
#